data_AF-A0AA95NGK5-F1
#
_entry.id   AF-A0AA95NGK5-F1
#
_cell.length_a   1.000
_cell.length_b   1.000
_cell.length_c   1.000
_cell.angle_alpha   90.00
_cell.angle_beta   90.00
_cell.angle_gamma   90.00
#
_symmetry.space_group_name_H-M   'P 1'
#
loop_
_entity.id
_entity.type
_entity.pdbx_description
1 polymer ?
#
loop_
_entity_poly.entity_id
_entity_poly.type
_entity_poly.pdbx_seq_one_letter_code
_entity_poly.pdbx_strand_id
1 'polypeptide(L)'
;MHGLASFDRLLTRGRTDNLAPGAPSPSRQLISPAGDAVARLPFPCAPDAILRAAHRIAADDWLGVIADDGRQTGLASPWRLALLRADRHGQPRLSRDAGPLWLSAALPARPGLRPQALRQHLQVLALQSLWQAGWRLA
;
A
#
# COMPACT_ATOMS: atom_id res chain seq x y z
N MET A 1 -9.55 10.06 23.65
CA MET A 1 -8.36 9.22 23.37
C MET A 1 -8.76 7.75 23.26
N HIS A 2 -9.11 7.25 22.07
CA HIS A 2 -9.51 5.85 21.82
C HIS A 2 -9.02 5.42 20.42
N GLY A 3 -7.69 5.43 20.20
CA GLY A 3 -7.12 5.29 18.85
C GLY A 3 -6.07 4.18 18.68
N LEU A 4 -5.62 3.51 19.74
CA LEU A 4 -4.45 2.61 19.66
C LEU A 4 -4.77 1.13 19.83
N ALA A 5 -5.90 0.76 20.45
CA ALA A 5 -6.19 -0.65 20.78
C ALA A 5 -6.69 -1.51 19.59
N SER A 6 -6.98 -0.91 18.43
CA SER A 6 -7.48 -1.66 17.27
C SER A 6 -6.38 -2.24 16.37
N PHE A 7 -5.13 -1.81 16.57
CA PHE A 7 -4.02 -2.16 15.67
C PHE A 7 -3.46 -3.57 15.92
N ASP A 8 -3.41 -4.04 17.18
CA ASP A 8 -2.78 -5.32 17.52
C ASP A 8 -3.57 -6.57 17.08
N ARG A 9 -4.89 -6.46 16.86
CA ARG A 9 -5.72 -7.62 16.50
C ARG A 9 -5.51 -8.12 15.06
N LEU A 10 -4.85 -7.34 14.20
CA LEU A 10 -4.67 -7.69 12.79
C LEU A 10 -3.42 -8.55 12.53
N LEU A 11 -2.46 -8.59 13.46
CA LEU A 11 -1.21 -9.34 13.28
C LEU A 11 -1.30 -10.80 13.76
N THR A 12 -2.30 -11.14 14.58
CA THR A 12 -2.37 -12.46 15.26
C THR A 12 -3.34 -13.46 14.62
N ARG A 13 -4.23 -13.04 13.70
CA ARG A 13 -5.17 -13.96 13.01
C ARG A 13 -4.57 -14.56 11.74
N GLY A 14 -3.35 -15.08 11.88
CA GLY A 14 -2.83 -16.08 10.97
C GLY A 14 -3.21 -17.45 11.48
N ARG A 15 -4.09 -18.13 10.74
CA ARG A 15 -4.30 -19.59 10.67
C ARG A 15 -5.60 -20.11 11.31
N THR A 16 -6.29 -20.87 10.45
CA THR A 16 -7.52 -21.68 10.59
C THR A 16 -8.83 -20.93 10.80
N ASP A 17 -9.58 -20.73 9.72
CA ASP A 17 -11.02 -20.99 9.81
C ASP A 17 -11.57 -21.57 8.49
N ASN A 18 -12.21 -22.73 8.65
CA ASN A 18 -12.97 -23.44 7.63
C ASN A 18 -14.22 -22.61 7.32
N LEU A 19 -14.25 -21.92 6.18
CA LEU A 19 -15.44 -21.19 5.75
C LEU A 19 -16.29 -22.07 4.83
N ALA A 20 -17.50 -22.37 5.29
CA ALA A 20 -18.56 -22.99 4.53
C ALA A 20 -18.84 -22.20 3.22
N PRO A 21 -19.13 -22.87 2.10
CA PRO A 21 -19.40 -22.21 0.83
C PRO A 21 -20.77 -21.52 0.87
N GLY A 22 -20.80 -20.18 0.73
CA GLY A 22 -22.02 -19.45 0.36
C GLY A 22 -22.34 -18.16 1.14
N ALA A 23 -21.66 -17.82 2.23
CA ALA A 23 -21.91 -16.56 2.92
C ALA A 23 -21.26 -15.38 2.16
N PRO A 24 -21.99 -14.29 1.85
CA PRO A 24 -21.39 -13.11 1.24
C PRO A 24 -20.34 -12.53 2.20
N SER A 25 -19.08 -12.43 1.74
CA SER A 25 -18.03 -11.81 2.54
C SER A 25 -18.39 -10.35 2.82
N PRO A 26 -18.24 -9.87 4.06
CA PRO A 26 -18.54 -8.48 4.38
C PRO A 26 -17.64 -7.56 3.55
N SER A 27 -18.18 -6.41 3.11
CA SER A 27 -17.44 -5.41 2.32
C SER A 27 -17.47 -4.06 3.01
N ARG A 28 -16.40 -3.27 2.89
CA ARG A 28 -16.30 -1.89 3.37
C ARG A 28 -16.09 -0.90 2.24
N GLN A 29 -16.55 0.34 2.42
CA GLN A 29 -16.28 1.44 1.50
C GLN A 29 -14.98 2.14 1.87
N LEU A 30 -14.11 2.35 0.89
CA LEU A 30 -12.96 3.25 1.00
C LEU A 30 -13.44 4.67 0.72
N ILE A 31 -13.30 5.55 1.71
CA ILE A 31 -13.73 6.94 1.66
C ILE A 31 -12.51 7.85 1.50
N SER A 32 -12.58 8.78 0.55
CA SER A 32 -11.55 9.79 0.30
C SER A 32 -11.52 10.83 1.42
N PRO A 33 -10.44 11.63 1.56
CA PRO A 33 -10.39 12.75 2.49
C PRO A 33 -11.48 13.80 2.27
N ALA A 34 -12.02 13.89 1.05
CA ALA A 34 -13.12 14.79 0.70
C ALA A 34 -14.51 14.22 1.07
N GLY A 35 -14.58 12.96 1.51
CA GLY A 35 -15.83 12.29 1.87
C GLY A 35 -16.42 11.40 0.77
N ASP A 36 -15.79 11.30 -0.39
CA ASP A 36 -16.29 10.49 -1.51
C ASP A 36 -16.06 9.00 -1.30
N ALA A 37 -17.05 8.17 -1.65
CA ALA A 37 -16.86 6.73 -1.75
C ALA A 37 -16.06 6.38 -3.02
N VAL A 38 -14.83 5.88 -2.85
CA VAL A 38 -13.89 5.59 -3.95
C VAL A 38 -13.98 4.15 -4.43
N ALA A 39 -14.12 3.20 -3.50
CA ALA A 39 -14.18 1.77 -3.83
C ALA A 39 -14.91 0.97 -2.75
N ARG A 40 -15.47 -0.19 -3.12
CA ARG A 40 -15.98 -1.19 -2.18
C ARG A 40 -15.01 -2.37 -2.16
N LEU A 41 -14.44 -2.66 -0.99
CA LEU A 41 -13.40 -3.68 -0.81
C LEU A 41 -13.93 -4.82 0.07
N PRO A 42 -13.55 -6.09 -0.21
CA PRO A 42 -13.85 -7.21 0.69
C PRO A 42 -13.18 -6.97 2.05
N PHE A 43 -13.77 -7.47 3.13
CA PHE A 43 -13.24 -7.35 4.48
C PHE A 43 -13.04 -8.74 5.11
N PRO A 44 -11.83 -9.07 5.60
CA PRO A 44 -10.62 -8.24 5.60
C PRO A 44 -10.04 -8.01 4.19
N CYS A 45 -9.49 -6.82 3.93
CA CYS A 45 -8.78 -6.50 2.69
C CYS A 45 -7.26 -6.54 2.89
N ALA A 46 -6.54 -6.92 1.83
CA ALA A 46 -5.10 -6.80 1.79
C ALA A 46 -4.68 -5.32 1.68
N PRO A 47 -3.56 -4.90 2.31
CA PRO A 47 -3.00 -3.55 2.17
C PRO A 47 -2.84 -3.09 0.72
N ASP A 48 -2.41 -3.99 -0.16
CA ASP A 48 -2.21 -3.73 -1.59
C ASP A 48 -3.50 -3.26 -2.27
N ALA A 49 -4.65 -3.86 -1.92
CA ALA A 49 -5.94 -3.51 -2.50
C ALA A 49 -6.40 -2.09 -2.10
N ILE A 50 -6.14 -1.69 -0.85
CA ILE A 50 -6.45 -0.34 -0.37
C ILE A 50 -5.57 0.69 -1.10
N LEU A 51 -4.26 0.43 -1.19
CA LEU A 51 -3.32 1.32 -1.86
C LEU A 51 -3.67 1.49 -3.35
N ARG A 52 -4.00 0.39 -4.03
CA ARG A 52 -4.44 0.43 -5.42
C ARG A 52 -5.71 1.24 -5.60
N ALA A 53 -6.71 1.05 -4.74
CA ALA A 53 -7.96 1.80 -4.81
C ALA A 53 -7.74 3.30 -4.53
N ALA A 54 -7.01 3.65 -3.46
CA ALA A 54 -6.76 5.03 -3.06
C ALA A 54 -6.00 5.82 -4.12
N HIS A 55 -5.00 5.20 -4.74
CA HIS A 55 -4.19 5.82 -5.79
C HIS A 55 -4.73 5.57 -7.21
N ARG A 56 -5.89 4.92 -7.38
CA ARG A 56 -6.44 4.55 -8.69
C ARG A 56 -5.40 3.86 -9.58
N ILE A 57 -4.72 2.86 -9.04
CA ILE A 57 -3.66 2.10 -9.73
C ILE A 57 -4.32 1.14 -10.71
N ALA A 58 -4.05 1.30 -12.01
CA ALA A 58 -4.54 0.44 -13.07
C ALA A 58 -3.83 -0.93 -13.07
N ALA A 59 -4.32 -1.87 -13.89
CA ALA A 59 -3.70 -3.19 -14.03
C ALA A 59 -2.28 -3.10 -14.61
N ASP A 60 -2.08 -2.20 -15.57
CA ASP A 60 -0.78 -2.00 -16.24
C ASP A 60 0.19 -1.14 -15.41
N ASP A 61 -0.30 -0.48 -14.35
CA ASP A 61 0.56 0.28 -13.46
C ASP A 61 1.37 -0.67 -12.56
N TRP A 62 2.66 -0.38 -12.42
CA TRP A 62 3.55 -1.15 -11.56
C TRP A 62 3.61 -0.57 -10.15
N LEU A 63 3.39 -1.44 -9.14
CA LEU A 63 3.49 -1.11 -7.71
C LEU A 63 4.48 -2.06 -7.03
N GLY A 64 5.61 -1.50 -6.57
CA GLY A 64 6.66 -2.32 -5.96
C GLY A 64 7.66 -1.51 -5.15
N VAL A 65 8.67 -2.23 -4.66
CA VAL A 65 9.71 -1.66 -3.80
C VAL A 65 10.93 -1.33 -4.65
N ILE A 66 11.43 -0.10 -4.54
CA ILE A 66 12.65 0.35 -5.24
C ILE A 66 13.55 1.05 -4.21
N ALA A 67 14.86 0.94 -4.40
CA ALA A 67 15.83 1.78 -3.70
C ALA A 67 15.74 3.23 -4.23
N ASP A 68 15.63 4.19 -3.32
CA ASP A 68 15.64 5.61 -3.64
C ASP A 68 17.10 6.10 -3.73
N ASP A 69 17.73 5.81 -4.87
CA ASP A 69 19.13 6.18 -5.17
C ASP A 69 19.31 7.68 -5.46
N GLY A 70 18.22 8.46 -5.52
CA GLY A 70 18.26 9.88 -5.85
C GLY A 70 18.88 10.77 -4.77
N ARG A 71 19.21 10.21 -3.59
CA ARG A 71 19.75 10.96 -2.44
C ARG A 71 21.06 10.41 -1.88
N GLN A 72 21.36 9.13 -2.08
CA GLN A 72 22.59 8.49 -1.62
C GLN A 72 22.95 7.41 -2.63
N THR A 73 24.21 7.39 -3.10
CA THR A 73 24.74 6.33 -3.95
C THR A 73 25.33 5.21 -3.11
N GLY A 74 24.90 3.96 -3.32
CA GLY A 74 25.52 2.77 -2.74
C GLY A 74 24.57 1.90 -1.90
N LEU A 75 25.12 0.92 -1.16
CA LEU A 75 24.35 -0.04 -0.36
C LEU A 75 23.53 0.57 0.79
N ALA A 76 23.59 1.89 0.97
CA ALA A 76 22.88 2.64 2.00
C ALA A 76 21.57 3.28 1.52
N SER A 77 21.23 3.17 0.22
CA SER A 77 20.01 3.75 -0.33
C SER A 77 18.77 3.28 0.43
N PRO A 78 17.88 4.20 0.83
CA PRO A 78 16.65 3.82 1.51
C PRO A 78 15.67 3.15 0.55
N TRP A 79 14.92 2.17 1.04
CA TRP A 79 13.88 1.48 0.29
C TRP A 79 12.55 2.20 0.42
N ARG A 80 11.79 2.26 -0.68
CA ARG A 80 10.49 2.93 -0.73
C ARG A 80 9.50 2.14 -1.57
N LEU A 81 8.21 2.25 -1.22
CA LEU A 81 7.14 1.79 -2.09
C LEU A 81 6.92 2.83 -3.20
N ALA A 82 6.99 2.37 -4.44
CA ALA A 82 6.94 3.17 -5.65
C ALA A 82 5.79 2.72 -6.56
N LEU A 83 5.18 3.71 -7.20
CA LEU A 83 4.22 3.54 -8.28
C LEU A 83 4.80 4.08 -9.58
N LEU A 84 4.85 3.23 -10.60
CA LEU A 84 5.15 3.61 -11.99
C LEU A 84 3.86 3.49 -12.80
N ARG A 85 3.43 4.60 -13.38
CA ARG A 85 2.22 4.62 -14.21
C ARG A 85 2.53 4.09 -15.59
N ALA A 86 1.67 3.26 -16.16
CA ALA A 86 1.79 2.88 -17.56
C ALA A 86 1.25 3.98 -18.48
N ASP A 87 1.78 4.03 -19.69
CA ASP A 87 1.27 4.78 -20.82
C ASP A 87 0.24 3.95 -21.58
N ARG A 88 -0.27 4.48 -22.69
CA ARG A 88 -1.28 3.80 -23.51
C ARG A 88 -0.78 2.50 -24.17
N HIS A 89 0.53 2.23 -24.12
CA HIS A 89 1.18 1.04 -24.66
C HIS A 89 1.67 0.10 -23.55
N GLY A 90 1.30 0.35 -22.28
CA GLY A 90 1.76 -0.44 -21.14
C GLY A 90 3.19 -0.13 -20.70
N GLN A 91 3.83 0.90 -21.26
CA GLN A 91 5.20 1.29 -20.89
C GLN A 91 5.17 2.29 -19.73
N PRO A 92 6.11 2.28 -18.79
CA PRO A 92 6.12 3.26 -17.71
C PRO A 92 6.18 4.70 -18.28
N ARG A 93 5.13 5.50 -18.03
CA ARG A 93 5.10 6.95 -18.28
C ARG A 93 6.24 7.59 -17.49
N LEU A 94 7.28 7.94 -18.21
CA LEU A 94 8.23 8.95 -17.78
C LEU A 94 7.46 10.29 -17.77
N SER A 95 6.88 10.65 -16.62
CA SER A 95 6.26 11.96 -16.42
C SER A 95 7.30 13.07 -16.63
N ARG A 96 6.85 14.31 -16.86
CA ARG A 96 7.72 15.49 -16.97
C ARG A 96 8.60 15.71 -15.72
N ASP A 97 8.13 15.24 -14.56
CA ASP A 97 8.97 15.02 -13.37
C ASP A 97 9.49 13.57 -13.44
N ALA A 98 10.75 13.41 -13.81
CA ALA A 98 11.36 12.11 -14.06
C ALA A 98 11.50 11.31 -12.74
N GLY A 99 10.57 10.39 -12.47
CA GLY A 99 10.74 9.42 -11.39
C GLY A 99 9.47 8.68 -10.95
N PRO A 100 9.62 7.61 -10.15
CA PRO A 100 8.49 6.94 -9.52
C PRO A 100 7.72 7.87 -8.57
N LEU A 101 6.40 7.67 -8.48
CA LEU A 101 5.62 8.25 -7.39
C LEU A 101 5.87 7.46 -6.12
N TRP A 102 6.51 8.11 -5.14
CA TRP A 102 6.78 7.49 -3.85
C TRP A 102 5.56 7.50 -2.95
N LEU A 103 5.08 6.31 -2.58
CA LEU A 103 3.88 6.12 -1.75
C LEU A 103 4.20 5.97 -0.26
N SER A 104 5.44 5.62 0.08
CA SER A 104 5.88 5.47 1.47
C SER A 104 7.02 6.44 1.81
N ALA A 105 7.18 6.66 3.12
CA ALA A 105 8.43 7.19 3.66
C ALA A 105 9.61 6.26 3.33
N ALA A 106 10.81 6.85 3.35
CA ALA A 106 12.08 6.15 3.19
C ALA A 106 12.35 5.21 4.38
N LEU A 107 12.65 3.94 4.09
CA LEU A 107 13.09 2.97 5.09
C LEU A 107 14.58 2.68 4.89
N PRO A 108 15.46 3.00 5.86
CA PRO A 108 16.88 2.70 5.73
C PRO A 108 17.11 1.20 5.58
N ALA A 109 18.04 0.82 4.71
CA ALA A 109 18.37 -0.58 4.45
C ALA A 109 18.82 -1.28 5.74
N ARG A 110 18.16 -2.39 6.08
CA ARG A 110 18.65 -3.34 7.09
C ARG A 110 19.12 -4.60 6.37
N PRO A 111 20.40 -4.99 6.52
CA PRO A 111 20.89 -6.25 6.00
C PRO A 111 20.04 -7.43 6.48
N GLY A 112 19.78 -8.41 5.60
CA GLY A 112 19.11 -9.66 5.96
C GLY A 112 17.57 -9.63 6.02
N LEU A 113 16.93 -8.51 5.71
CA LEU A 113 15.47 -8.43 5.70
C LEU A 113 14.89 -9.14 4.47
N ARG A 114 13.94 -10.07 4.68
CA ARG A 114 13.32 -10.81 3.57
C ARG A 114 12.52 -9.85 2.68
N PRO A 115 12.56 -9.99 1.33
CA PRO A 115 11.86 -9.08 0.41
C PRO A 115 10.37 -8.90 0.71
N GLN A 116 9.68 -9.97 1.12
CA GLN A 116 8.27 -9.92 1.49
C GLN A 116 8.02 -9.08 2.76
N ALA A 117 8.88 -9.23 3.77
CA ALA A 117 8.79 -8.44 5.00
C ALA A 117 9.07 -6.95 4.73
N LEU A 118 10.01 -6.66 3.84
CA LEU A 118 10.31 -5.30 3.40
C LEU A 118 9.09 -4.66 2.73
N ARG A 119 8.47 -5.38 1.79
CA ARG A 119 7.24 -4.93 1.12
C ARG A 119 6.12 -4.68 2.11
N GLN A 120 5.88 -5.59 3.05
CA GLN A 120 4.84 -5.44 4.08
C GLN A 120 5.08 -4.20 4.95
N HIS A 121 6.33 -3.98 5.39
CA HIS A 121 6.68 -2.81 6.20
C HIS A 121 6.40 -1.50 5.43
N LEU A 122 6.83 -1.42 4.17
CA LEU A 122 6.62 -0.25 3.34
C LEU A 122 5.13 -0.03 2.99
N GLN A 123 4.36 -1.10 2.82
CA GLN A 123 2.90 -1.01 2.66
C GLN A 123 2.22 -0.45 3.92
N VAL A 124 2.66 -0.87 5.11
CA VAL A 124 2.15 -0.31 6.38
C VAL A 124 2.45 1.18 6.47
N LEU A 125 3.68 1.61 6.13
CA LEU A 125 4.04 3.03 6.11
C LEU A 125 3.19 3.82 5.10
N ALA A 126 2.97 3.28 3.90
CA ALA A 126 2.13 3.93 2.90
C ALA A 126 0.66 4.06 3.35
N LEU A 127 0.12 3.02 3.99
CA LEU A 127 -1.22 3.06 4.56
C LEU A 127 -1.34 4.08 5.71
N GLN A 128 -0.33 4.14 6.58
CA GLN A 128 -0.26 5.16 7.63
C GLN A 128 -0.34 6.57 7.06
N SER A 129 0.40 6.85 5.99
CA SER A 129 0.32 8.13 5.29
C SER A 129 -1.07 8.39 4.70
N LEU A 130 -1.74 7.38 4.12
CA LEU A 130 -3.13 7.53 3.66
C LEU A 130 -4.09 7.87 4.80
N TRP A 131 -4.00 7.16 5.93
CA TRP A 131 -4.88 7.46 7.07
C TRP A 131 -4.60 8.82 7.69
N GLN A 132 -3.35 9.26 7.70
CA GLN A 132 -2.97 10.61 8.12
C GLN A 132 -3.51 11.68 7.15
N ALA A 133 -3.54 11.37 5.85
CA ALA A 133 -4.13 12.23 4.84
C ALA A 133 -5.67 12.28 4.88
N GLY A 134 -6.32 11.48 5.74
CA GLY A 134 -7.77 11.52 5.96
C GLY A 134 -8.57 10.39 5.33
N TRP A 135 -7.93 9.41 4.68
CA TRP A 135 -8.62 8.24 4.13
C TRP A 135 -9.20 7.33 5.22
N ARG A 136 -10.35 6.71 4.96
CA ARG A 136 -11.06 5.85 5.93
C ARG A 136 -11.72 4.63 5.27
N LEU A 137 -11.93 3.58 6.06
CA LEU A 137 -12.75 2.42 5.68
C LEU A 137 -14.04 2.44 6.51
N ALA A 138 -15.19 2.58 5.85
CA ALA A 138 -16.54 2.59 6.43
C ALA A 138 -17.26 1.27 6.19
#